data_AF-A0A7S2P3L2-F1
#
_entry.id   AF-A0A7S2P3L2-F1
#
_cell.length_a   1.000
_cell.length_b   1.000
_cell.length_c   1.000
_cell.angle_alpha   90.00
_cell.angle_beta   90.00
_cell.angle_gamma   90.00
#
_symmetry.space_group_name_H-M   'P 1'
#
loop_
_entity.id
_entity.type
_entity.pdbx_description
1 polymer ?
#
loop_
_entity_poly.entity_id
_entity_poly.type
_entity_poly.pdbx_seq_one_letter_code
_entity_poly.pdbx_strand_id
1 'polypeptide(L)'
;MMAAAAAAPTITNDPRFRGGRSLIESGKVEEAVAMFANILEAATQEYGASSIQTSCAYYEYGNALFRAASRKKEQLQKDKESSSKLKLENDLNGDSDDDAELALEQMENAFAIVDEYVTACSTYPNQEIVTNNAVAGQYKSPSNTISKEHLQWAKKEIPRILTGIGDLYVSIEKYSYGVDAYTRAIPFREAQLEESKTNANETEKLRQHRLLCEANVLVAETLLRCNPDEDVVVQHNENDNEDKTLLVSATERIDFARGYYDKARSDLQDAVFLMGKIASDAVGASARTCSIGFGKEKEDICFLATILMGVGNTLADLDETAKVEDRDAKKSRKK
;
A
#
# COMPACT_ATOMS: atom_id res chain seq x y z
N MET A 1 -25.57 17.18 -14.43
CA MET A 1 -25.22 17.35 -13.01
C MET A 1 -23.72 17.53 -12.95
N MET A 2 -23.23 18.70 -12.51
CA MET A 2 -21.79 18.86 -12.27
C MET A 2 -21.41 17.98 -11.07
N ALA A 3 -20.46 17.08 -11.25
CA ALA A 3 -19.91 16.30 -10.15
C ALA A 3 -19.30 17.29 -9.14
N ALA A 4 -19.85 17.34 -7.93
CA ALA A 4 -19.21 18.04 -6.83
C ALA A 4 -17.79 17.48 -6.68
N ALA A 5 -16.79 18.36 -6.57
CA ALA A 5 -15.42 17.93 -6.31
C ALA A 5 -15.42 17.02 -5.07
N ALA A 6 -14.78 15.86 -5.17
CA ALA A 6 -14.62 14.94 -4.06
C ALA A 6 -13.92 15.67 -2.91
N ALA A 7 -14.64 15.97 -1.83
CA ALA A 7 -14.05 16.70 -0.72
C ALA A 7 -13.21 15.73 0.09
N ALA A 8 -11.93 16.06 0.31
CA ALA A 8 -11.12 15.34 1.27
C ALA A 8 -11.64 15.66 2.70
N PRO A 9 -11.46 14.75 3.67
CA PRO A 9 -11.75 15.02 5.07
C PRO A 9 -11.07 16.31 5.55
N THR A 10 -11.77 17.12 6.34
CA THR A 10 -11.31 18.46 6.76
C THR A 10 -9.93 18.44 7.41
N ILE A 11 -9.63 17.38 8.16
CA ILE A 11 -8.35 17.16 8.83
C ILE A 11 -7.15 17.20 7.87
N THR A 12 -7.32 16.83 6.61
CA THR A 12 -6.21 16.83 5.63
C THR A 12 -5.73 18.25 5.30
N ASN A 13 -6.57 19.26 5.60
CA ASN A 13 -6.24 20.66 5.42
C ASN A 13 -5.53 21.27 6.65
N ASP A 14 -5.50 20.57 7.79
CA ASP A 14 -4.79 21.01 8.99
C ASP A 14 -3.31 21.26 8.64
N PRO A 15 -2.74 22.43 8.99
CA PRO A 15 -1.33 22.73 8.73
C PRO A 15 -0.38 21.70 9.32
N ARG A 16 -0.71 21.11 10.47
CA ARG A 16 0.08 20.04 11.10
C ARG A 16 0.01 18.77 10.27
N PHE A 17 -1.15 18.42 9.71
CA PHE A 17 -1.28 17.24 8.85
C PHE A 17 -0.39 17.35 7.60
N ARG A 18 -0.43 18.51 6.93
CA ARG A 18 0.45 18.77 5.78
C ARG A 18 1.93 18.86 6.17
N GLY A 19 2.23 19.47 7.31
CA GLY A 19 3.56 19.52 7.89
C GLY A 19 4.13 18.11 8.14
N GLY A 20 3.35 17.23 8.74
CA GLY A 20 3.73 15.83 9.00
C GLY A 20 4.06 15.07 7.72
N ARG A 21 3.25 15.24 6.67
CA ARG A 21 3.54 14.61 5.36
C ARG A 21 4.85 15.14 4.76
N SER A 22 5.08 16.45 4.84
CA SER A 22 6.34 17.06 4.37
C SER A 22 7.55 16.58 5.18
N LEU A 23 7.40 16.33 6.49
CA LEU A 23 8.44 15.74 7.33
C LEU A 23 8.78 14.31 6.91
N ILE A 24 7.77 13.49 6.61
CA ILE A 24 7.97 12.14 6.05
C ILE A 24 8.76 12.22 4.73
N GLU A 25 8.36 13.09 3.81
CA GLU A 25 9.04 13.28 2.52
C GLU A 25 10.49 13.76 2.68
N SER A 26 10.77 14.54 3.74
CA SER A 26 12.10 15.05 4.06
C SER A 26 12.94 14.07 4.89
N GLY A 27 12.44 12.87 5.21
CA GLY A 27 13.13 11.87 6.02
C GLY A 27 13.24 12.20 7.51
N LYS A 28 12.43 13.14 8.01
CA LYS A 28 12.34 13.52 9.43
C LYS A 28 11.19 12.77 10.12
N VAL A 29 11.31 11.46 10.14
CA VAL A 29 10.18 10.57 10.47
C VAL A 29 9.79 10.66 11.94
N GLU A 30 10.76 10.83 12.83
CA GLU A 30 10.57 10.90 14.28
C GLU A 30 9.76 12.16 14.68
N GLU A 31 10.03 13.29 14.02
CA GLU A 31 9.23 14.52 14.16
C GLU A 31 7.79 14.32 13.62
N ALA A 32 7.65 13.55 12.54
CA ALA A 32 6.34 13.24 11.97
C ALA A 32 5.51 12.34 12.89
N VAL A 33 6.12 11.34 13.56
CA VAL A 33 5.45 10.47 14.53
C VAL A 33 4.81 11.30 15.64
N ALA A 34 5.58 12.19 16.28
CA ALA A 34 5.05 13.04 17.34
C ALA A 34 3.94 13.98 16.83
N MET A 35 4.06 14.48 15.60
CA MET A 35 3.05 15.35 15.00
C MET A 35 1.74 14.60 14.74
N PHE A 36 1.80 13.41 14.14
CA PHE A 36 0.62 12.62 13.82
C PHE A 36 -0.05 12.00 15.06
N ALA A 37 0.71 11.66 16.11
CA ALA A 37 0.14 11.25 17.39
C ALA A 37 -0.77 12.34 17.99
N ASN A 38 -0.29 13.59 18.03
CA ASN A 38 -1.07 14.74 18.51
C ASN A 38 -2.31 15.02 17.64
N ILE A 39 -2.20 14.85 16.32
CA ILE A 39 -3.33 15.01 15.41
C ILE A 39 -4.35 13.90 15.62
N LEU A 40 -3.92 12.66 15.80
CA LEU A 40 -4.80 11.51 16.04
C LEU A 40 -5.60 11.67 17.33
N GLU A 41 -4.95 12.10 18.41
CA GLU A 41 -5.63 12.39 19.68
C GLU A 41 -6.69 13.50 19.49
N ALA A 42 -6.31 14.61 18.85
CA ALA A 42 -7.23 15.71 18.59
C ALA A 42 -8.40 15.28 17.68
N ALA A 43 -8.14 14.50 16.64
CA ALA A 43 -9.16 13.99 15.72
C ALA A 43 -10.14 13.06 16.42
N THR A 44 -9.62 12.16 17.26
CA THR A 44 -10.42 11.24 18.05
C THR A 44 -11.32 12.00 19.03
N GLN A 45 -10.82 13.07 19.66
CA GLN A 45 -11.61 13.92 20.56
C GLN A 45 -12.62 14.81 19.82
N GLU A 46 -12.35 15.23 18.59
CA GLU A 46 -13.22 16.14 17.84
C GLU A 46 -14.30 15.41 17.04
N TYR A 47 -13.92 14.38 16.30
CA TYR A 47 -14.75 13.66 15.33
C TYR A 47 -15.15 12.25 15.78
N GLY A 48 -14.47 11.69 16.79
CA GLY A 48 -14.66 10.32 17.27
C GLY A 48 -13.73 9.31 16.60
N ALA A 49 -13.47 8.19 17.27
CA ALA A 49 -12.50 7.18 16.83
C ALA A 49 -12.88 6.54 15.48
N SER A 50 -14.15 6.22 15.25
CA SER A 50 -14.62 5.55 14.03
C SER A 50 -14.97 6.52 12.88
N SER A 51 -14.49 7.75 12.92
CA SER A 51 -14.84 8.76 11.90
C SER A 51 -13.89 8.72 10.70
N ILE A 52 -14.40 9.09 9.52
CA ILE A 52 -13.60 9.18 8.29
C ILE A 52 -12.51 10.27 8.39
N GLN A 53 -12.67 11.24 9.30
CA GLN A 53 -11.65 12.23 9.61
C GLN A 53 -10.51 11.57 10.42
N THR A 54 -10.84 10.80 11.44
CA THR A 54 -9.84 10.13 12.28
C THR A 54 -9.08 9.05 11.50
N SER A 55 -9.71 8.38 10.53
CA SER A 55 -9.01 7.37 9.70
C SER A 55 -7.81 7.95 8.93
N CYS A 56 -7.86 9.21 8.50
CA CYS A 56 -6.70 9.88 7.89
C CYS A 56 -5.52 9.95 8.87
N ALA A 57 -5.79 10.29 10.12
CA ALA A 57 -4.76 10.42 11.15
C ALA A 57 -4.20 9.06 11.54
N TYR A 58 -5.05 8.04 11.67
CA TYR A 58 -4.64 6.65 11.90
C TYR A 58 -3.63 6.18 10.86
N TYR A 59 -3.94 6.33 9.56
CA TYR A 59 -3.05 5.89 8.51
C TYR A 59 -1.71 6.64 8.49
N GLU A 60 -1.72 7.98 8.56
CA GLU A 60 -0.46 8.74 8.52
C GLU A 60 0.38 8.53 9.78
N TYR A 61 -0.24 8.31 10.94
CA TYR A 61 0.47 7.95 12.17
C TYR A 61 1.12 6.57 12.05
N GLY A 62 0.37 5.55 11.61
CA GLY A 62 0.92 4.21 11.35
C GLY A 62 2.05 4.23 10.31
N ASN A 63 1.89 4.99 9.22
CA ASN A 63 2.93 5.16 8.20
C ASN A 63 4.19 5.87 8.74
N ALA A 64 4.03 6.84 9.64
CA ALA A 64 5.17 7.46 10.31
C ALA A 64 5.90 6.47 11.23
N LEU A 65 5.16 5.71 12.04
CA LEU A 65 5.73 4.67 12.91
C LEU A 65 6.49 3.62 12.11
N PHE A 66 5.86 3.08 11.06
CA PHE A 66 6.46 2.11 10.16
C PHE A 66 7.79 2.61 9.57
N ARG A 67 7.82 3.84 9.07
CA ARG A 67 9.03 4.43 8.49
C ARG A 67 10.13 4.66 9.54
N ALA A 68 9.74 4.99 10.78
CA ALA A 68 10.68 5.17 11.88
C ALA A 68 11.31 3.83 12.28
N ALA A 69 10.47 2.79 12.45
CA ALA A 69 10.90 1.43 12.74
C ALA A 69 11.82 0.88 11.64
N SER A 70 11.44 1.06 10.36
CA SER A 70 12.25 0.64 9.21
C SER A 70 13.64 1.31 9.20
N ARG A 71 13.69 2.61 9.47
CA ARG A 71 14.97 3.36 9.55
C ARG A 71 15.84 2.87 10.70
N LYS A 72 15.25 2.61 11.87
CA LYS A 72 15.94 2.03 13.04
C LYS A 72 16.53 0.67 12.69
N LYS A 73 15.77 -0.20 12.03
CA LYS A 73 16.22 -1.53 11.55
C LYS A 73 17.39 -1.41 10.58
N GLU A 74 17.32 -0.52 9.58
CA GLU A 74 18.42 -0.28 8.64
C GLU A 74 19.70 0.24 9.31
N GLN A 75 19.57 1.17 10.26
CA GLN A 75 20.72 1.70 10.98
C GLN A 75 21.40 0.62 11.81
N LEU A 76 20.62 -0.21 12.52
CA LEU A 76 21.14 -1.34 13.28
C LEU A 76 21.86 -2.37 12.40
N GLN A 77 21.38 -2.61 11.17
CA GLN A 77 22.06 -3.49 10.22
C GLN A 77 23.41 -2.92 9.78
N LYS A 78 23.46 -1.62 9.42
CA LYS A 78 24.72 -0.94 9.04
C LYS A 78 25.74 -0.92 10.17
N ASP A 79 25.28 -0.71 11.41
CA ASP A 79 26.13 -0.71 12.59
C ASP A 79 26.68 -2.12 12.87
N LYS A 80 25.89 -3.18 12.66
CA LYS A 80 26.33 -4.59 12.77
C LYS A 80 27.39 -4.94 11.72
N GLU A 81 27.20 -4.52 10.47
CA GLU A 81 28.17 -4.75 9.39
C GLU A 81 29.50 -4.00 9.63
N SER A 82 29.41 -2.77 10.14
CA SER A 82 30.57 -1.93 10.46
C SER A 82 31.31 -2.39 11.73
N SER A 83 30.60 -3.04 12.67
CA SER A 83 31.12 -3.39 14.00
C SER A 83 31.43 -4.89 14.15
N SER A 84 31.91 -5.54 13.08
CA SER A 84 32.35 -6.95 13.00
C SER A 84 33.54 -7.35 13.91
N LYS A 85 33.72 -6.68 15.06
CA LYS A 85 34.44 -7.15 16.25
C LYS A 85 33.77 -6.58 17.51
N LEU A 86 32.69 -7.20 17.98
CA LEU A 86 32.37 -7.43 19.40
C LEU A 86 31.00 -8.11 19.48
N LYS A 87 30.96 -9.26 20.15
CA LYS A 87 29.72 -9.97 20.46
C LYS A 87 28.86 -9.08 21.37
N LEU A 88 27.78 -8.53 20.82
CA LEU A 88 26.69 -7.97 21.60
C LEU A 88 25.38 -8.56 21.08
N GLU A 89 25.17 -9.84 21.35
CA GLU A 89 23.85 -10.46 21.29
C GLU A 89 23.22 -10.26 22.66
N ASN A 90 22.15 -9.46 22.77
CA ASN A 90 20.87 -9.92 23.38
C ASN A 90 19.80 -8.86 23.70
N ASP A 91 20.01 -7.54 23.59
CA ASP A 91 19.02 -6.58 24.16
C ASP A 91 18.32 -5.61 23.19
N LEU A 92 18.41 -5.78 21.86
CA LEU A 92 17.97 -4.73 20.90
C LEU A 92 16.75 -5.07 20.03
N ASN A 93 16.11 -6.23 20.20
CA ASN A 93 14.97 -6.62 19.36
C ASN A 93 13.58 -6.24 19.94
N GLY A 94 13.48 -5.82 21.21
CA GLY A 94 12.16 -5.59 21.83
C GLY A 94 11.44 -4.32 21.34
N ASP A 95 12.17 -3.24 21.08
CA ASP A 95 11.59 -1.89 20.90
C ASP A 95 11.35 -1.52 19.42
N SER A 96 11.54 -2.45 18.48
CA SER A 96 11.24 -2.24 17.05
C SER A 96 10.03 -3.04 16.59
N ASP A 97 9.76 -4.16 17.25
CA ASP A 97 8.63 -5.02 16.93
C ASP A 97 7.34 -4.38 17.47
N ASP A 98 7.38 -3.78 18.66
CA ASP A 98 6.26 -3.02 19.25
C ASP A 98 5.81 -1.84 18.35
N ASP A 99 6.77 -1.09 17.78
CA ASP A 99 6.47 0.04 16.87
C ASP A 99 5.83 -0.44 15.55
N ALA A 100 6.26 -1.61 15.04
CA ALA A 100 5.72 -2.19 13.82
C ALA A 100 4.32 -2.77 14.03
N GLU A 101 4.08 -3.41 15.18
CA GLU A 101 2.76 -3.91 15.57
C GLU A 101 1.78 -2.74 15.77
N LEU A 102 2.19 -1.69 16.49
CA LEU A 102 1.38 -0.49 16.64
C LEU A 102 1.10 0.15 15.27
N ALA A 103 2.11 0.28 14.40
CA ALA A 103 1.94 0.80 13.06
C ALA A 103 0.87 0.02 12.27
N LEU A 104 0.87 -1.30 12.40
CA LEU A 104 -0.09 -2.19 11.73
C LEU A 104 -1.49 -1.95 12.26
N GLU A 105 -1.67 -1.95 13.59
CA GLU A 105 -2.95 -1.67 14.23
C GLU A 105 -3.52 -0.33 13.76
N GLN A 106 -2.71 0.73 13.71
CA GLN A 106 -3.18 2.03 13.24
C GLN A 106 -3.59 2.01 11.76
N MET A 107 -2.83 1.34 10.89
CA MET A 107 -3.20 1.24 9.47
C MET A 107 -4.45 0.38 9.23
N GLU A 108 -4.62 -0.72 9.98
CA GLU A 108 -5.78 -1.59 9.91
C GLU A 108 -7.04 -0.89 10.43
N ASN A 109 -6.93 -0.12 11.52
CA ASN A 109 -8.00 0.76 12.00
C ASN A 109 -8.40 1.77 10.92
N ALA A 110 -7.43 2.39 10.23
CA ALA A 110 -7.74 3.29 9.12
C ALA A 110 -8.47 2.57 7.97
N PHE A 111 -8.01 1.37 7.59
CA PHE A 111 -8.66 0.57 6.56
C PHE A 111 -10.10 0.20 6.94
N ALA A 112 -10.31 -0.33 8.14
CA ALA A 112 -11.62 -0.76 8.63
C ALA A 112 -12.65 0.38 8.58
N ILE A 113 -12.27 1.58 9.03
CA ILE A 113 -13.15 2.76 9.01
C ILE A 113 -13.48 3.17 7.56
N VAL A 114 -12.48 3.21 6.69
CA VAL A 114 -12.67 3.64 5.29
C VAL A 114 -13.51 2.62 4.51
N ASP A 115 -13.25 1.33 4.70
CA ASP A 115 -13.98 0.24 4.04
C ASP A 115 -15.43 0.16 4.51
N GLU A 116 -15.68 0.27 5.82
CA GLU A 116 -17.03 0.36 6.38
C GLU A 116 -17.76 1.58 5.81
N TYR A 117 -17.11 2.74 5.74
CA TYR A 117 -17.69 3.96 5.19
C TYR A 117 -18.07 3.80 3.70
N VAL A 118 -17.19 3.21 2.87
CA VAL A 118 -17.47 2.96 1.44
C VAL A 118 -18.60 1.93 1.27
N THR A 119 -18.61 0.88 2.08
CA THR A 119 -19.64 -0.17 2.08
C THR A 119 -21.00 0.39 2.51
N ALA A 120 -21.03 1.21 3.55
CA ALA A 120 -22.23 1.87 4.06
C ALA A 120 -22.82 2.83 3.01
N CYS A 121 -21.99 3.65 2.37
CA CYS A 121 -22.40 4.56 1.29
C CYS A 121 -23.02 3.82 0.08
N SER A 122 -22.56 2.59 -0.17
CA SER A 122 -23.02 1.76 -1.29
C SER A 122 -24.32 1.00 -0.95
N THR A 123 -24.44 0.51 0.28
CA THR A 123 -25.58 -0.30 0.75
C THR A 123 -26.83 0.55 0.99
N TYR A 124 -26.68 1.75 1.57
CA TYR A 124 -27.82 2.62 1.89
C TYR A 124 -27.70 3.97 1.18
N PRO A 125 -27.92 4.01 -0.15
CA PRO A 125 -27.64 5.20 -0.95
C PRO A 125 -28.53 6.41 -0.62
N ASN A 126 -29.64 6.23 0.11
CA ASN A 126 -30.65 7.26 0.37
C ASN A 126 -30.98 7.44 1.87
N GLN A 127 -30.17 6.90 2.78
CA GLN A 127 -30.40 7.03 4.22
C GLN A 127 -29.26 7.78 4.89
N GLU A 128 -29.62 8.69 5.81
CA GLU A 128 -28.69 9.17 6.83
C GLU A 128 -28.42 8.01 7.79
N ILE A 129 -27.31 7.31 7.59
CA ILE A 129 -26.89 6.25 8.49
C ILE A 129 -26.29 6.93 9.73
N VAL A 130 -26.93 6.76 10.88
CA VAL A 130 -26.39 7.11 12.19
C VAL A 130 -25.62 5.90 12.70
N THR A 131 -24.30 5.99 12.81
CA THR A 131 -23.50 4.92 13.43
C THR A 131 -23.66 4.96 14.95
N ASN A 132 -23.94 3.81 15.57
CA ASN A 132 -24.41 3.70 16.96
C ASN A 132 -23.37 4.02 18.07
N ASN A 133 -22.18 4.49 17.72
CA ASN A 133 -21.11 4.75 18.71
C ASN A 133 -21.03 6.20 19.21
N ALA A 134 -21.95 7.06 18.79
CA ALA A 134 -22.04 8.42 19.33
C ALA A 134 -22.67 8.41 20.73
N VAL A 135 -21.84 8.39 21.78
CA VAL A 135 -22.28 8.78 23.12
C VAL A 135 -22.77 10.22 23.02
N ALA A 136 -24.08 10.42 23.17
CA ALA A 136 -24.73 11.72 23.04
C ALA A 136 -24.08 12.73 24.01
N GLY A 137 -23.45 13.78 23.44
CA GLY A 137 -22.92 14.93 24.19
C GLY A 137 -21.40 15.00 24.36
N GLN A 138 -20.62 14.05 23.84
CA GLN A 138 -19.16 14.04 24.07
C GLN A 138 -18.31 14.66 22.95
N TYR A 139 -18.85 14.81 21.74
CA TYR A 139 -18.13 15.29 20.55
C TYR A 139 -18.75 16.57 19.98
N LYS A 140 -17.92 17.53 19.54
CA LYS A 140 -18.36 18.86 19.05
C LYS A 140 -19.21 18.81 17.77
N SER A 141 -19.22 17.69 17.05
CA SER A 141 -20.16 17.43 15.95
C SER A 141 -20.75 16.03 16.09
N PRO A 142 -21.95 15.88 16.69
CA PRO A 142 -22.56 14.57 16.92
C PRO A 142 -23.28 14.01 15.67
N SER A 143 -23.23 14.66 14.51
CA SER A 143 -23.78 14.10 13.28
C SER A 143 -22.72 13.30 12.54
N ASN A 144 -22.51 12.04 12.95
CA ASN A 144 -21.94 11.01 12.08
C ASN A 144 -22.94 10.63 10.96
N THR A 145 -23.53 11.64 10.32
CA THR A 145 -24.30 11.42 9.11
C THR A 145 -23.28 11.02 8.05
N ILE A 146 -23.37 9.79 7.55
CA ILE A 146 -22.57 9.32 6.42
C ILE A 146 -22.96 10.15 5.18
N SER A 147 -22.40 11.34 5.08
CA SER A 147 -22.47 12.20 3.91
C SER A 147 -21.61 11.55 2.84
N LYS A 148 -22.13 11.39 1.61
CA LYS A 148 -21.35 10.90 0.46
C LYS A 148 -20.25 11.86 0.00
N GLU A 149 -20.10 12.98 0.69
CA GLU A 149 -19.10 14.02 0.42
C GLU A 149 -17.68 13.47 0.28
N HIS A 150 -17.29 12.49 1.11
CA HIS A 150 -15.96 11.89 1.09
C HIS A 150 -15.85 10.58 0.30
N LEU A 151 -16.94 10.08 -0.30
CA LEU A 151 -16.97 8.73 -0.92
C LEU A 151 -15.90 8.54 -1.99
N GLN A 152 -15.76 9.51 -2.89
CA GLN A 152 -14.78 9.43 -3.97
C GLN A 152 -13.33 9.58 -3.46
N TRP A 153 -13.13 10.33 -2.38
CA TRP A 153 -11.83 10.39 -1.72
C TRP A 153 -11.51 9.06 -1.02
N ALA A 154 -12.47 8.49 -0.29
CA ALA A 154 -12.31 7.22 0.42
C ALA A 154 -11.94 6.07 -0.54
N LYS A 155 -12.66 5.97 -1.67
CA LYS A 155 -12.34 5.00 -2.74
C LYS A 155 -10.92 5.18 -3.31
N LYS A 156 -10.40 6.41 -3.31
CA LYS A 156 -9.03 6.71 -3.77
C LYS A 156 -7.97 6.30 -2.75
N GLU A 157 -8.26 6.43 -1.46
CA GLU A 157 -7.31 6.10 -0.40
C GLU A 157 -7.24 4.61 -0.07
N ILE A 158 -8.31 3.81 -0.25
CA ILE A 158 -8.29 2.36 0.04
C ILE A 158 -7.04 1.64 -0.50
N PRO A 159 -6.71 1.70 -1.80
CA PRO A 159 -5.55 0.98 -2.29
C PRO A 159 -4.23 1.57 -1.79
N ARG A 160 -4.17 2.86 -1.39
CA ARG A 160 -2.98 3.43 -0.75
C ARG A 160 -2.79 2.85 0.66
N ILE A 161 -3.88 2.70 1.41
CA ILE A 161 -3.85 2.11 2.75
C ILE A 161 -3.42 0.64 2.66
N LEU A 162 -4.05 -0.13 1.77
CA LEU A 162 -3.72 -1.54 1.55
C LEU A 162 -2.28 -1.75 1.09
N THR A 163 -1.75 -0.91 0.19
CA THR A 163 -0.32 -0.97 -0.17
C THR A 163 0.57 -0.70 1.06
N GLY A 164 0.25 0.29 1.88
CA GLY A 164 1.02 0.57 3.10
C GLY A 164 1.00 -0.58 4.11
N ILE A 165 -0.15 -1.22 4.29
CA ILE A 165 -0.29 -2.43 5.12
C ILE A 165 0.57 -3.56 4.55
N GLY A 166 0.53 -3.77 3.23
CA GLY A 166 1.37 -4.76 2.56
C GLY A 166 2.87 -4.50 2.76
N ASP A 167 3.32 -3.25 2.61
CA ASP A 167 4.72 -2.86 2.80
C ASP A 167 5.18 -3.15 4.23
N LEU A 168 4.32 -2.87 5.21
CA LEU A 168 4.59 -3.17 6.62
C LEU A 168 4.69 -4.68 6.85
N TYR A 169 3.75 -5.49 6.35
CA TYR A 169 3.81 -6.95 6.44
C TYR A 169 5.09 -7.53 5.81
N VAL A 170 5.49 -7.02 4.65
CA VAL A 170 6.74 -7.43 3.98
C VAL A 170 7.97 -7.06 4.82
N SER A 171 7.96 -5.91 5.49
CA SER A 171 9.08 -5.45 6.33
C SER A 171 9.32 -6.31 7.58
N ILE A 172 8.25 -6.92 8.10
CA ILE A 172 8.25 -7.91 9.20
C ILE A 172 8.28 -9.35 8.69
N GLU A 173 8.61 -9.55 7.41
CA GLU A 173 8.81 -10.85 6.76
C GLU A 173 7.55 -11.76 6.74
N LYS A 174 6.36 -11.17 6.97
CA LYS A 174 5.06 -11.82 6.83
C LYS A 174 4.56 -11.73 5.38
N TYR A 175 5.28 -12.34 4.46
CA TYR A 175 5.03 -12.18 3.01
C TYR A 175 3.62 -12.59 2.56
N SER A 176 3.01 -13.63 3.14
CA SER A 176 1.65 -14.06 2.75
C SER A 176 0.59 -12.98 3.02
N TYR A 177 0.69 -12.28 4.15
CA TYR A 177 -0.17 -11.15 4.49
C TYR A 177 0.09 -9.95 3.58
N GLY A 178 1.35 -9.73 3.18
CA GLY A 178 1.70 -8.76 2.15
C GLY A 178 0.99 -9.03 0.82
N VAL A 179 1.04 -10.29 0.35
CA VAL A 179 0.35 -10.72 -0.88
C VAL A 179 -1.16 -10.47 -0.79
N ASP A 180 -1.81 -10.78 0.33
CA ASP A 180 -3.24 -10.50 0.54
C ASP A 180 -3.55 -9.01 0.37
N ALA A 181 -2.83 -8.16 1.12
CA ALA A 181 -3.06 -6.73 1.13
C ALA A 181 -2.88 -6.11 -0.26
N TYR A 182 -1.80 -6.47 -0.96
CA TYR A 182 -1.57 -6.00 -2.33
C TYR A 182 -2.62 -6.51 -3.32
N THR A 183 -3.02 -7.78 -3.23
CA THR A 183 -4.05 -8.37 -4.10
C THR A 183 -5.39 -7.67 -3.91
N ARG A 184 -5.76 -7.36 -2.66
CA ARG A 184 -6.97 -6.60 -2.33
C ARG A 184 -6.94 -5.17 -2.85
N ALA A 185 -5.76 -4.57 -3.05
CA ALA A 185 -5.64 -3.23 -3.61
C ALA A 185 -5.93 -3.17 -5.13
N ILE A 186 -5.68 -4.27 -5.87
CA ILE A 186 -5.74 -4.31 -7.34
C ILE A 186 -7.14 -3.94 -7.89
N PRO A 187 -8.26 -4.54 -7.42
CA PRO A 187 -9.58 -4.19 -7.95
C PRO A 187 -9.93 -2.70 -7.80
N PHE A 188 -9.46 -2.05 -6.73
CA PHE A 188 -9.65 -0.61 -6.55
C PHE A 188 -8.80 0.20 -7.53
N ARG A 189 -7.57 -0.23 -7.82
CA ARG A 189 -6.70 0.40 -8.83
C ARG A 189 -7.26 0.25 -10.24
N GLU A 190 -7.76 -0.94 -10.59
CA GLU A 190 -8.43 -1.19 -11.87
C GLU A 190 -9.65 -0.28 -12.04
N ALA A 191 -10.51 -0.18 -11.00
CA ALA A 191 -11.67 0.70 -11.02
C ALA A 191 -11.28 2.19 -11.19
N GLN A 192 -10.23 2.65 -10.50
CA GLN A 192 -9.70 4.01 -10.64
C GLN A 192 -9.16 4.28 -12.05
N LEU A 193 -8.47 3.29 -12.64
CA LEU A 193 -7.97 3.37 -14.00
C LEU A 193 -9.12 3.48 -15.01
N GLU A 194 -10.16 2.64 -14.89
CA GLU A 194 -11.34 2.72 -15.76
C GLU A 194 -12.07 4.06 -15.65
N GLU A 195 -12.23 4.59 -14.44
CA GLU A 195 -12.82 5.92 -14.23
C GLU A 195 -11.96 7.01 -14.90
N SER A 196 -10.64 6.90 -14.79
CA SER A 196 -9.70 7.87 -15.36
C SER A 196 -9.74 7.92 -16.89
N LYS A 197 -10.08 6.83 -17.58
CA LYS A 197 -10.21 6.80 -19.05
C LYS A 197 -11.24 7.79 -19.57
N THR A 198 -12.32 8.01 -18.81
CA THR A 198 -13.42 8.90 -19.20
C THR A 198 -13.21 10.35 -18.76
N ASN A 199 -12.62 10.58 -17.58
CA ASN A 199 -12.74 11.86 -16.89
C ASN A 199 -11.40 12.52 -16.49
N ALA A 200 -10.28 11.82 -16.60
CA ALA A 200 -8.99 12.32 -16.11
C ALA A 200 -8.13 12.95 -17.20
N ASN A 201 -7.23 13.84 -16.79
CA ASN A 201 -6.16 14.31 -17.66
C ASN A 201 -5.15 13.18 -17.92
N GLU A 202 -4.33 13.33 -18.97
CA GLU A 202 -3.39 12.27 -19.38
C GLU A 202 -2.34 11.96 -18.28
N THR A 203 -1.92 12.95 -17.48
CA THR A 203 -0.98 12.75 -16.36
C THR A 203 -1.58 11.87 -15.25
N GLU A 204 -2.85 12.08 -14.92
CA GLU A 204 -3.54 11.27 -13.92
C GLU A 204 -3.79 9.86 -14.46
N LYS A 205 -4.15 9.70 -15.74
CA LYS A 205 -4.21 8.37 -16.39
C LYS A 205 -2.86 7.65 -16.30
N LEU A 206 -1.75 8.37 -16.55
CA LEU A 206 -0.40 7.83 -16.44
C LEU A 206 -0.12 7.34 -15.02
N ARG A 207 -0.45 8.15 -14.03
CA ARG A 207 -0.31 7.79 -12.62
C ARG A 207 -1.14 6.54 -12.26
N GLN A 208 -2.37 6.42 -12.76
CA GLN A 208 -3.21 5.25 -12.49
C GLN A 208 -2.65 3.98 -13.13
N HIS A 209 -2.14 4.04 -14.37
CA HIS A 209 -1.44 2.91 -14.99
C HIS A 209 -0.19 2.50 -14.19
N ARG A 210 0.61 3.49 -13.76
CA ARG A 210 1.80 3.24 -12.94
C ARG A 210 1.45 2.54 -11.63
N LEU A 211 0.44 3.04 -10.91
CA LEU A 211 0.02 2.49 -9.62
C LEU A 211 -0.55 1.07 -9.73
N LEU A 212 -1.26 0.75 -10.83
CA LEU A 212 -1.73 -0.61 -11.09
C LEU A 212 -0.56 -1.55 -11.39
N CYS A 213 0.38 -1.11 -12.24
CA CYS A 213 1.61 -1.85 -12.50
C CYS A 213 2.40 -2.11 -11.22
N GLU A 214 2.55 -1.11 -10.35
CA GLU A 214 3.23 -1.22 -9.06
C GLU A 214 2.58 -2.30 -8.18
N ALA A 215 1.25 -2.29 -8.04
CA ALA A 215 0.54 -3.30 -7.27
C ALA A 215 0.78 -4.72 -7.82
N ASN A 216 0.72 -4.91 -9.15
CA ASN A 216 1.00 -6.20 -9.78
C ASN A 216 2.46 -6.66 -9.55
N VAL A 217 3.44 -5.75 -9.63
CA VAL A 217 4.85 -6.06 -9.33
C VAL A 217 5.02 -6.47 -7.87
N LEU A 218 4.42 -5.74 -6.93
CA LEU A 218 4.52 -6.03 -5.50
C LEU A 218 3.95 -7.41 -5.16
N VAL A 219 2.81 -7.80 -5.76
CA VAL A 219 2.28 -9.18 -5.61
C VAL A 219 3.26 -10.21 -6.14
N ALA A 220 3.77 -10.04 -7.36
CA ALA A 220 4.70 -10.99 -7.97
C ALA A 220 5.99 -11.13 -7.15
N GLU A 221 6.61 -10.01 -6.76
CA GLU A 221 7.82 -9.99 -5.96
C GLU A 221 7.60 -10.65 -4.59
N THR A 222 6.51 -10.32 -3.91
CA THR A 222 6.23 -10.85 -2.57
C THR A 222 5.95 -12.35 -2.61
N LEU A 223 5.22 -12.83 -3.62
CA LEU A 223 5.00 -14.27 -3.83
C LEU A 223 6.31 -15.04 -3.99
N LEU A 224 7.30 -14.47 -4.69
CA LEU A 224 8.61 -15.09 -4.88
C LEU A 224 9.45 -15.12 -3.59
N ARG A 225 9.18 -14.21 -2.65
CA ARG A 225 9.83 -14.17 -1.33
C ARG A 225 9.21 -15.14 -0.30
N CYS A 226 7.99 -15.63 -0.53
CA CYS A 226 7.40 -16.69 0.29
C CYS A 226 8.27 -17.96 0.29
N ASN A 227 8.09 -18.81 1.31
CA ASN A 227 8.78 -20.10 1.37
C ASN A 227 8.31 -21.00 0.20
N PRO A 228 9.22 -21.61 -0.58
CA PRO A 228 8.86 -22.47 -1.72
C PRO A 228 8.07 -23.72 -1.36
N ASP A 229 8.25 -24.24 -0.16
CA ASP A 229 7.67 -25.53 0.24
C ASP A 229 6.36 -25.38 1.05
N GLU A 230 5.85 -24.15 1.19
CA GLU A 230 4.69 -23.84 2.01
C GLU A 230 3.59 -23.15 1.20
N ASP A 231 2.35 -23.49 1.52
CA ASP A 231 1.18 -22.81 0.97
C ASP A 231 1.14 -21.35 1.47
N VAL A 232 0.75 -20.44 0.59
CA VAL A 232 0.58 -19.03 0.94
C VAL A 232 -0.81 -18.89 1.56
N VAL A 233 -0.84 -18.84 2.89
CA VAL A 233 -2.07 -18.73 3.69
C VAL A 233 -2.09 -17.47 4.53
N VAL A 234 -3.28 -16.95 4.77
CA VAL A 234 -3.56 -15.81 5.65
C VAL A 234 -4.44 -16.29 6.78
N GLN A 235 -4.14 -15.91 8.01
CA GLN A 235 -4.98 -16.19 9.17
C GLN A 235 -5.61 -14.88 9.64
N HIS A 236 -6.94 -14.80 9.62
CA HIS A 236 -7.63 -13.57 10.00
C HIS A 236 -7.79 -13.39 11.52
N ASN A 237 -7.63 -14.46 12.29
CA ASN A 237 -7.70 -14.43 13.74
C ASN A 237 -6.60 -15.31 14.35
N GLU A 238 -5.66 -14.71 15.06
CA GLU A 238 -4.50 -15.43 15.64
C GLU A 238 -4.92 -16.55 16.61
N ASN A 239 -6.10 -16.43 17.21
CA ASN A 239 -6.63 -17.40 18.18
C ASN A 239 -7.36 -18.58 17.54
N ASP A 240 -7.78 -18.48 16.28
CA ASP A 240 -8.54 -19.53 15.58
C ASP A 240 -7.74 -20.09 14.40
N ASN A 241 -7.18 -21.29 14.60
CA ASN A 241 -6.48 -22.02 13.54
C ASN A 241 -7.38 -22.48 12.38
N GLU A 242 -8.70 -22.39 12.56
CA GLU A 242 -9.70 -22.79 11.56
C GLU A 242 -9.98 -21.70 10.52
N ASP A 243 -9.62 -20.44 10.78
CA ASP A 243 -9.88 -19.30 9.89
C ASP A 243 -8.66 -18.96 9.02
N LYS A 244 -8.13 -19.99 8.36
CA LYS A 244 -7.03 -19.86 7.40
C LYS A 244 -7.57 -19.81 5.98
N THR A 245 -7.33 -18.70 5.31
CA THR A 245 -7.64 -18.52 3.89
C THR A 245 -6.43 -18.91 3.06
N LEU A 246 -6.56 -19.95 2.23
CA LEU A 246 -5.56 -20.32 1.24
C LEU A 246 -5.62 -19.32 0.07
N LEU A 247 -4.52 -18.60 -0.17
CA LEU A 247 -4.39 -17.70 -1.31
C LEU A 247 -3.87 -18.44 -2.55
N VAL A 248 -2.78 -19.18 -2.38
CA VAL A 248 -2.15 -19.97 -3.45
C VAL A 248 -1.39 -21.15 -2.85
N SER A 249 -1.46 -22.30 -3.50
CA SER A 249 -0.71 -23.49 -3.08
C SER A 249 0.78 -23.34 -3.39
N ALA A 250 1.64 -24.01 -2.62
CA ALA A 250 3.09 -24.02 -2.83
C ALA A 250 3.47 -24.34 -4.28
N THR A 251 2.73 -25.30 -4.88
CA THR A 251 2.96 -25.77 -6.26
C THR A 251 2.56 -24.76 -7.33
N GLU A 252 1.55 -23.93 -7.07
CA GLU A 252 1.02 -22.95 -8.04
C GLU A 252 1.65 -21.56 -7.88
N ARG A 253 2.38 -21.34 -6.78
CA ARG A 253 2.94 -20.05 -6.38
C ARG A 253 3.76 -19.38 -7.50
N ILE A 254 4.64 -20.13 -8.16
CA ILE A 254 5.49 -19.59 -9.24
C ILE A 254 4.65 -19.18 -10.45
N ASP A 255 3.65 -19.99 -10.83
CA ASP A 255 2.76 -19.68 -11.95
C ASP A 255 1.87 -18.47 -11.63
N PHE A 256 1.42 -18.36 -10.39
CA PHE A 256 0.67 -17.21 -9.91
C PHE A 256 1.51 -15.93 -9.95
N ALA A 257 2.77 -15.99 -9.47
CA ALA A 257 3.72 -14.88 -9.56
C ALA A 257 3.99 -14.47 -11.02
N ARG A 258 4.11 -15.43 -11.96
CA ARG A 258 4.22 -15.15 -13.40
C ARG A 258 3.00 -14.41 -13.94
N GLY A 259 1.81 -14.84 -13.56
CA GLY A 259 0.57 -14.17 -13.97
C GLY A 259 0.56 -12.69 -13.60
N TYR A 260 0.99 -12.34 -12.39
CA TYR A 260 1.12 -10.94 -11.96
C TYR A 260 2.28 -10.21 -12.63
N TYR A 261 3.43 -10.88 -12.83
CA TYR A 261 4.55 -10.33 -13.60
C TYR A 261 4.15 -9.96 -15.03
N ASP A 262 3.39 -10.82 -15.72
CA ASP A 262 2.93 -10.58 -17.09
C ASP A 262 1.92 -9.43 -17.16
N LYS A 263 1.01 -9.34 -16.18
CA LYS A 263 0.10 -8.19 -16.04
C LYS A 263 0.88 -6.89 -15.82
N ALA A 264 1.82 -6.88 -14.85
CA ALA A 264 2.68 -5.72 -14.59
C ALA A 264 3.47 -5.30 -15.84
N ARG A 265 4.00 -6.26 -16.60
CA ARG A 265 4.70 -5.98 -17.85
C ARG A 265 3.79 -5.32 -18.89
N SER A 266 2.54 -5.78 -19.01
CA SER A 266 1.55 -5.15 -19.89
C SER A 266 1.24 -3.72 -19.42
N ASP A 267 0.96 -3.54 -18.14
CA ASP A 267 0.63 -2.22 -17.57
C ASP A 267 1.80 -1.23 -17.71
N LEU A 268 3.04 -1.70 -17.55
CA LEU A 268 4.24 -0.89 -17.75
C LEU A 268 4.38 -0.44 -19.21
N GLN A 269 4.06 -1.30 -20.17
CA GLN A 269 4.09 -0.93 -21.60
C GLN A 269 3.10 0.20 -21.89
N ASP A 270 1.87 0.10 -21.35
CA ASP A 270 0.86 1.15 -21.48
C ASP A 270 1.30 2.45 -20.80
N ALA A 271 1.90 2.37 -19.60
CA ALA A 271 2.44 3.52 -18.88
C ALA A 271 3.57 4.21 -19.67
N VAL A 272 4.52 3.44 -20.22
CA VAL A 272 5.63 3.97 -21.02
C VAL A 272 5.13 4.60 -22.33
N PHE A 273 4.15 3.98 -22.98
CA PHE A 273 3.51 4.54 -24.17
C PHE A 273 2.87 5.89 -23.88
N LEU A 274 2.07 5.97 -22.81
CA LEU A 274 1.39 7.19 -22.40
C LEU A 274 2.39 8.27 -21.97
N MET A 275 3.47 7.91 -21.27
CA MET A 275 4.58 8.80 -20.93
C MET A 275 5.22 9.39 -22.19
N GLY A 276 5.47 8.56 -23.22
CA GLY A 276 6.03 9.01 -24.49
C GLY A 276 5.10 9.96 -25.26
N LYS A 277 3.79 9.66 -25.25
CA LYS A 277 2.76 10.53 -25.84
C LYS A 277 2.72 11.90 -25.15
N ILE A 278 2.64 11.94 -23.82
CA ILE A 278 2.64 13.19 -23.03
C ILE A 278 3.93 13.99 -23.29
N ALA A 279 5.08 13.33 -23.35
CA ALA A 279 6.35 13.98 -23.66
C ALA A 279 6.38 14.59 -25.07
N SER A 280 5.84 13.87 -26.07
CA SER A 280 5.75 14.37 -27.45
C SER A 280 4.83 15.59 -27.56
N ASP A 281 3.66 15.53 -26.92
CA ASP A 281 2.67 16.63 -26.94
C ASP A 281 3.24 17.90 -26.28
N ALA A 282 4.10 17.74 -25.26
CA ALA A 282 4.77 18.84 -24.57
C ALA A 282 5.85 19.56 -25.42
N VAL A 283 6.36 18.94 -26.49
CA VAL A 283 7.35 19.55 -27.40
C VAL A 283 6.67 20.47 -28.43
N GLY A 284 5.39 20.23 -28.75
CA GLY A 284 4.62 21.01 -29.74
C GLY A 284 3.81 22.18 -29.17
N ALA A 285 3.40 22.12 -27.90
CA ALA A 285 2.74 23.19 -27.17
C ALA A 285 3.75 23.95 -26.29
N SER A 286 3.47 25.22 -25.95
CA SER A 286 4.31 26.00 -25.04
C SER A 286 4.58 25.19 -23.75
N ALA A 287 5.82 24.71 -23.60
CA ALA A 287 6.32 23.77 -22.58
C ALA A 287 6.02 24.17 -21.12
N ARG A 288 5.45 25.35 -20.88
CA ARG A 288 5.05 25.87 -19.57
C ARG A 288 3.83 25.21 -18.94
N THR A 289 3.08 24.37 -19.66
CA THR A 289 1.90 23.67 -19.10
C THR A 289 2.07 22.16 -18.95
N CYS A 290 3.23 21.60 -19.30
CA CYS A 290 3.52 20.20 -18.96
C CYS A 290 3.59 20.09 -17.44
N SER A 291 2.60 19.39 -16.89
CA SER A 291 2.08 19.53 -15.53
C SER A 291 3.13 19.27 -14.45
N ILE A 292 3.10 20.09 -13.39
CA ILE A 292 3.64 19.75 -12.07
C ILE A 292 3.23 18.30 -11.76
N GLY A 293 4.20 17.39 -11.65
CA GLY A 293 3.98 15.96 -11.41
C GLY A 293 4.48 15.02 -12.51
N PHE A 294 4.57 15.45 -13.78
CA PHE A 294 5.02 14.56 -14.87
C PHE A 294 6.46 14.06 -14.68
N GLY A 295 7.36 14.93 -14.19
CA GLY A 295 8.74 14.57 -13.91
C GLY A 295 8.87 13.46 -12.86
N LYS A 296 8.07 13.56 -11.78
CA LYS A 296 8.03 12.54 -10.72
C LYS A 296 7.50 11.21 -11.24
N GLU A 297 6.39 11.22 -11.99
CA GLU A 297 5.83 9.98 -12.55
C GLU A 297 6.80 9.30 -13.52
N LYS A 298 7.60 10.06 -14.29
CA LYS A 298 8.67 9.50 -15.13
C LYS A 298 9.74 8.77 -14.31
N GLU A 299 10.18 9.37 -13.21
CA GLU A 299 11.15 8.75 -12.30
C GLU A 299 10.59 7.47 -11.69
N ASP A 300 9.34 7.52 -11.20
CA ASP A 300 8.68 6.37 -10.59
C ASP A 300 8.48 5.22 -11.60
N ILE A 301 8.15 5.51 -12.88
CA ILE A 301 8.04 4.50 -13.95
C ILE A 301 9.39 3.84 -14.24
N CYS A 302 10.49 4.61 -14.29
CA CYS A 302 11.83 4.06 -14.48
C CYS A 302 12.25 3.16 -13.31
N PHE A 303 11.94 3.56 -12.08
CA PHE A 303 12.18 2.75 -10.89
C PHE A 303 11.38 1.45 -10.95
N LEU A 304 10.09 1.53 -11.30
CA LEU A 304 9.22 0.37 -11.44
C LEU A 304 9.70 -0.62 -12.51
N ALA A 305 10.21 -0.13 -13.64
CA ALA A 305 10.84 -0.97 -14.65
C ALA A 305 12.05 -1.75 -14.10
N THR A 306 12.80 -1.16 -13.18
CA THR A 306 13.95 -1.80 -12.53
C THR A 306 13.52 -2.93 -11.60
N ILE A 307 12.47 -2.71 -10.80
CA ILE A 307 11.91 -3.77 -9.94
C ILE A 307 11.36 -4.92 -10.80
N LEU A 308 10.60 -4.60 -11.85
CA LEU A 308 10.04 -5.61 -12.75
C LEU A 308 11.14 -6.47 -13.40
N MET A 309 12.27 -5.88 -13.80
CA MET A 309 13.41 -6.64 -14.30
C MET A 309 13.97 -7.59 -13.22
N GLY A 310 14.05 -7.15 -11.96
CA GLY A 310 14.45 -8.00 -10.83
C GLY A 310 13.56 -9.24 -10.70
N VAL A 311 12.24 -9.05 -10.71
CA VAL A 311 11.25 -10.15 -10.68
C VAL A 311 11.44 -11.09 -11.88
N GLY A 312 11.65 -10.54 -13.08
CA GLY A 312 11.89 -11.33 -14.29
C GLY A 312 13.16 -12.20 -14.20
N ASN A 313 14.24 -11.67 -13.62
CA ASN A 313 15.47 -12.44 -13.40
C ASN A 313 15.24 -13.58 -12.40
N THR A 314 14.58 -13.32 -11.27
CA THR A 314 14.25 -14.37 -10.29
C THR A 314 13.41 -15.48 -10.91
N LEU A 315 12.42 -15.15 -11.74
CA LEU A 315 11.61 -16.15 -12.45
C LEU A 315 12.45 -16.99 -13.43
N ALA A 316 13.38 -16.36 -14.15
CA ALA A 316 14.27 -17.06 -15.07
C ALA A 316 15.22 -18.02 -14.34
N ASP A 317 15.78 -17.61 -13.21
CA ASP A 317 16.67 -18.45 -12.38
C ASP A 317 15.92 -19.69 -11.83
N LEU A 318 14.67 -19.50 -11.42
CA LEU A 318 13.80 -20.61 -10.98
C LEU A 318 13.50 -21.59 -12.12
N ASP A 319 13.25 -21.08 -13.34
CA ASP A 319 13.05 -21.90 -14.54
C ASP A 319 14.29 -22.74 -14.89
N GLU A 320 15.48 -22.16 -14.73
CA GLU A 320 16.74 -22.87 -14.97
C GLU A 320 16.96 -23.97 -13.93
N THR A 321 16.70 -23.66 -12.66
CA THR A 321 16.81 -24.62 -11.55
C THR A 321 15.87 -25.81 -11.75
N ALA A 322 14.59 -25.56 -12.07
CA ALA A 322 13.62 -26.62 -12.32
C ALA A 322 14.02 -27.53 -13.50
N LYS A 323 14.63 -26.98 -14.55
CA LYS A 323 15.14 -27.77 -15.69
C LYS A 323 16.32 -28.66 -15.30
N VAL A 324 17.16 -28.24 -14.36
CA VAL A 324 18.29 -29.05 -13.87
C VAL A 324 17.77 -30.22 -13.04
N GLU A 325 16.82 -29.98 -12.14
CA GLU A 325 16.22 -31.00 -11.29
C GLU A 325 15.50 -32.09 -12.11
N ASP A 326 14.72 -31.72 -13.11
CA ASP A 326 14.03 -32.68 -13.99
C ASP A 326 15.04 -33.55 -14.79
N ARG A 327 16.16 -32.96 -15.22
CA ARG A 327 17.23 -33.72 -15.90
C ARG A 327 17.87 -34.75 -14.97
N ASP A 328 18.10 -34.41 -13.71
CA ASP A 328 18.74 -35.30 -12.75
C ASP A 328 17.78 -36.38 -12.25
N ALA A 329 16.50 -36.06 -12.05
CA ALA A 329 15.44 -37.04 -11.78
C ALA A 329 15.28 -38.06 -12.93
N LYS A 330 15.45 -37.64 -14.18
CA LYS A 330 15.45 -38.55 -15.35
C LYS A 330 16.68 -39.44 -15.43
N LYS A 331 17.85 -38.99 -14.94
CA LYS A 331 19.07 -39.81 -14.88
C LYS A 331 18.99 -40.88 -13.78
N SER A 332 18.40 -40.55 -12.63
CA SER A 332 18.28 -41.51 -11.52
C SER A 332 17.31 -42.65 -11.81
N ARG A 333 16.21 -42.40 -12.54
CA ARG A 333 15.24 -43.45 -12.95
C ARG A 333 15.75 -44.43 -14.01
N LYS A 334 16.90 -44.16 -14.65
CA LYS A 334 17.52 -45.03 -15.65
C LYS A 334 18.61 -45.96 -15.07
N LYS A 335 18.92 -45.82 -13.78
CA LYS A 335 19.81 -46.72 -13.04
C LYS A 335 18.98 -47.72 -12.25
#